data_AF-A0A934DR41-F1
#
_entry.id   AF-A0A934DR41-F1
#
_cell.length_a   1.000
_cell.length_b   1.000
_cell.length_c   1.000
_cell.angle_alpha   90.00
_cell.angle_beta   90.00
_cell.angle_gamma   90.00
#
_symmetry.space_group_name_H-M   'P 1'
#
loop_
_entity.id
_entity.type
_entity.pdbx_description
1 polymer ?
#
loop_
_entity_poly.entity_id
_entity_poly.type
_entity_poly.pdbx_seq_one_letter_code
_entity_poly.pdbx_strand_id
1 'polypeptide(L)' 'MLTAPPEAVVCHCSGVTKGQIMEAVSKGARSLAEIKAATGACTVARCGELSPRRR' A
#
# COMPACT_ATOMS: atom_id res chain seq x y z
N MET A 1 12.66 9.30 -9.00
CA MET A 1 11.68 8.45 -9.72
C MET A 1 11.23 7.32 -8.80
N LEU A 2 9.94 6.99 -8.76
CA LEU A 2 9.43 5.83 -8.00
C LEU A 2 9.81 4.54 -8.73
N THR A 3 10.99 3.99 -8.42
CA THR A 3 11.67 2.90 -9.16
C THR A 3 11.09 1.49 -8.97
N ALA A 4 10.22 1.26 -7.98
CA ALA A 4 9.64 -0.08 -7.77
C ALA A 4 8.63 -0.44 -8.89
N PRO A 5 8.53 -1.71 -9.31
CA PRO A 5 7.53 -2.13 -10.29
C PRO A 5 6.10 -2.13 -9.71
N PRO A 6 5.03 -2.09 -10.54
CA PRO A 6 3.64 -2.08 -10.07
C PRO A 6 3.28 -3.24 -9.14
N GLU A 7 3.82 -4.42 -9.37
CA GLU A 7 3.60 -5.64 -8.59
C GLU A 7 4.33 -5.65 -7.24
N ALA A 8 5.23 -4.70 -6.98
CA ALA A 8 5.95 -4.63 -5.72
C ALA A 8 4.96 -4.42 -4.56
N VAL A 9 4.98 -5.34 -3.59
CA VAL A 9 4.19 -5.24 -2.37
C VAL A 9 4.68 -4.07 -1.54
N VAL A 10 3.76 -3.18 -1.18
CA VAL A 10 3.99 -2.01 -0.32
C VAL A 10 3.45 -2.27 1.09
N CYS A 11 2.30 -2.93 1.22
CA CYS A 11 1.76 -3.35 2.51
C CYS A 11 1.72 -4.88 2.61
N HIS A 12 2.65 -5.46 3.37
CA HIS A 12 2.71 -6.91 3.56
C HIS A 12 1.57 -7.47 4.42
N CYS A 13 0.89 -6.63 5.21
CA CYS A 13 -0.20 -7.10 6.05
C CYS A 13 -1.47 -7.42 5.25
N SER A 14 -1.76 -6.61 4.23
CA SER A 14 -2.97 -6.72 3.40
C SER A 14 -2.66 -7.05 1.94
N GLY A 15 -1.39 -7.33 1.59
CA GLY A 15 -0.98 -7.70 0.24
C GLY A 15 -1.05 -6.56 -0.79
N VAL A 16 -1.13 -5.30 -0.34
CA VAL A 16 -1.31 -4.15 -1.25
C VAL A 16 -0.03 -3.86 -2.03
N THR A 17 -0.16 -3.72 -3.35
CA THR A 17 0.95 -3.42 -4.27
C THR A 17 1.06 -1.92 -4.61
N LYS A 18 2.20 -1.52 -5.20
CA LYS A 18 2.38 -0.17 -5.75
C LYS A 18 1.31 0.15 -6.79
N GLY A 19 0.99 -0.80 -7.67
CA GLY A 19 0.01 -0.65 -8.74
C GLY A 19 -1.37 -0.29 -8.19
N GLN A 20 -1.81 -0.97 -7.13
CA GLN A 20 -3.09 -0.67 -6.48
C GLN A 20 -3.11 0.72 -5.84
N ILE A 21 -1.99 1.18 -5.26
CA ILE A 21 -1.88 2.56 -4.75
C ILE A 21 -1.96 3.56 -5.90
N MET A 22 -1.27 3.32 -7.02
CA MET A 22 -1.31 4.20 -8.19
C MET A 22 -2.69 4.22 -8.85
N GLU A 23 -3.40 3.10 -8.86
CA GLU A 23 -4.78 3.00 -9.33
C GLU A 23 -5.74 3.80 -8.42
N ALA A 24 -5.56 3.76 -7.10
CA ALA A 24 -6.36 4.59 -6.20
C ALA A 24 -6.13 6.09 -6.46
N VAL A 25 -4.88 6.49 -6.71
CA VAL A 25 -4.53 7.88 -7.05
C VAL A 25 -5.11 8.29 -8.41
N SER A 26 -5.07 7.41 -9.41
CA SER A 26 -5.65 7.68 -10.74
C SER A 26 -7.18 7.80 -10.69
N LYS A 27 -7.84 7.03 -9.81
CA LYS A 27 -9.27 7.13 -9.49
C LYS A 27 -9.65 8.34 -8.64
N GLY A 28 -8.67 9.17 -8.24
CA GLY A 28 -8.91 10.45 -7.61
C GLY A 28 -8.57 10.52 -6.12
N ALA A 29 -7.98 9.49 -5.52
CA ALA A 29 -7.47 9.61 -4.16
C ALA A 29 -6.41 10.72 -4.07
N ARG A 30 -6.58 11.66 -3.15
CA ARG A 30 -5.70 12.81 -2.89
C ARG A 30 -5.12 12.83 -1.48
N SER A 31 -5.56 11.93 -0.60
CA SER A 31 -5.08 11.86 0.78
C SER A 31 -4.66 10.44 1.16
N LEU A 32 -3.80 10.32 2.19
CA LEU A 32 -3.47 9.02 2.77
C LEU A 32 -4.70 8.30 3.33
N ALA A 33 -5.67 9.05 3.86
CA ALA A 33 -6.91 8.47 4.37
C ALA A 33 -7.71 7.81 3.24
N GLU A 34 -7.86 8.49 2.10
CA GLU A 34 -8.53 7.93 0.91
C GLU A 34 -7.79 6.73 0.35
N ILE A 35 -6.44 6.76 0.28
CA ILE A 35 -5.66 5.61 -0.18
C ILE A 35 -5.87 4.41 0.73
N LYS A 36 -5.85 4.61 2.06
CA LYS A 36 -6.11 3.54 3.03
C LYS A 36 -7.53 2.97 2.87
N ALA A 37 -8.52 3.84 2.70
CA ALA A 37 -9.91 3.43 2.48
C ALA A 37 -10.08 2.64 1.18
N ALA A 38 -9.43 3.06 0.09
CA ALA A 38 -9.54 2.42 -1.22
C ALA A 38 -8.76 1.10 -1.32
N THR A 39 -7.65 0.96 -0.61
CA THR A 39 -6.72 -0.19 -0.78
C THR A 39 -6.67 -1.14 0.41
N GLY A 40 -7.10 -0.71 1.60
CA GLY A 40 -6.89 -1.46 2.84
C GLY A 40 -5.43 -1.49 3.32
N ALA A 41 -4.55 -0.66 2.76
CA ALA A 41 -3.17 -0.56 3.25
C ALA A 41 -3.13 0.01 4.68
N CYS A 42 -2.20 -0.49 5.51
CA CYS A 42 -1.91 0.01 6.85
C CYS A 42 -3.08 -0.06 7.87
N THR A 43 -4.08 -0.93 7.65
CA THR A 43 -5.23 -1.09 8.58
C THR A 43 -5.06 -2.26 9.56
N VAL A 44 -4.28 -3.28 9.20
CA VAL A 44 -4.08 -4.51 10.00
C VAL A 44 -2.97 -4.38 11.06
N ALA A 45 -2.01 -3.47 10.86
CA ALA A 45 -0.94 -3.14 11.82
C ALA A 45 -0.02 -4.31 12.28
N ARG A 46 0.14 -5.37 11.48
CA ARG A 46 1.06 -6.50 11.76
C ARG A 46 2.44 -6.34 11.11
N CYS A 47 2.92 -5.11 10.95
CA CYS A 47 4.16 -4.84 10.21
C CYS A 47 5.40 -5.47 10.87
N GLY A 48 5.44 -5.55 12.20
CA GLY A 48 6.48 -6.29 12.93
C GLY A 48 6.57 -7.78 12.59
N GLU A 49 5.46 -8.39 12.19
CA GLU A 49 5.37 -9.83 11.91
C GLU A 49 5.38 -10.19 10.42
N LEU A 50 4.87 -9.31 9.56
CA LEU A 50 4.64 -9.63 8.15
C LEU A 50 5.55 -8.84 7.21
N SER A 51 6.06 -7.67 7.62
CA SER A 51 6.98 -6.90 6.79
C SER A 51 8.37 -7.57 6.81
N PRO A 52 9.07 -7.64 5.66
CA PRO A 52 10.47 -8.09 5.62
C PRO A 52 11.38 -7.19 6.47
N ARG A 53 10.92 -5.97 6.76
CA ARG A 53 11.62 -4.97 7.57
C ARG A 53 11.30 -5.05 9.07
N ARG A 54 10.33 -5.89 9.46
CA ARG A 54 9.95 -6.15 10.87
C ARG A 54 9.72 -4.89 11.72
N ARG A 55 9.09 -3.87 11.16
CA ARG A 55 8.72 -2.61 11.82
C ARG A 55 7.44 -2.05 11.24
#